data_AF-A0A8I1W9Z2-F1
#
_entry.id   AF-A0A8I1W9Z2-F1
#
_cell.length_a   1.000
_cell.length_b   1.000
_cell.length_c   1.000
_cell.angle_alpha   90.00
_cell.angle_beta   90.00
_cell.angle_gamma   90.00
#
_symmetry.space_group_name_H-M   'P 1'
#
loop_
_entity.id
_entity.type
_entity.pdbx_description
1 polymer ?
#
loop_
_entity_poly.entity_id
_entity_poly.type
_entity_poly.pdbx_seq_one_letter_code
_entity_poly.pdbx_strand_id
1 'polypeptide(L)'
;MDWQKCSGIPRSYLDPFYTYTRPYVSDNTSVMLKNIKYFISSLQKTNHEYYSILSDSLLKYVRAFDEQNHNVTTIRAWAALESIAAHKESNSDSISRRCAFLYEDYEYHKIIIECLREQRNKNVHSGEESREAKNNNFQIQYYFKELFFFHIQHLGNFNSIDEANAFLDMPTKKDELTAQLKKINKCMQFRNYTRT
;
A
#
# COMPACT_ATOMS: atom_id res chain seq x y z
N MET A 1 -0.59 -32.90 16.62
CA MET A 1 -1.60 -31.84 16.82
C MET A 1 -1.83 -31.17 15.49
N ASP A 2 -2.92 -31.55 14.84
CA ASP A 2 -3.28 -31.14 13.48
C ASP A 2 -3.79 -29.70 13.46
N TRP A 3 -3.00 -28.80 12.89
CA TRP A 3 -3.41 -27.43 12.57
C TRP A 3 -4.11 -27.31 11.20
N GLN A 4 -4.67 -28.40 10.68
CA GLN A 4 -5.20 -28.50 9.31
C GLN A 4 -6.71 -28.25 9.14
N LYS A 5 -7.45 -27.78 10.15
CA LYS A 5 -8.93 -27.75 10.06
C LYS A 5 -9.64 -26.38 10.06
N CYS A 6 -8.96 -25.25 10.10
CA CYS A 6 -9.65 -23.95 10.13
C CYS A 6 -9.04 -22.93 9.17
N SER A 7 -9.53 -22.90 7.93
CA SER A 7 -9.75 -21.71 7.07
C SER A 7 -9.72 -22.11 5.59
N GLY A 8 -10.88 -22.07 4.94
CA GLY A 8 -11.05 -22.30 3.50
C GLY A 8 -10.55 -21.13 2.65
N ILE A 9 -9.26 -20.80 2.74
CA ILE A 9 -8.61 -19.79 1.90
C ILE A 9 -7.59 -20.53 1.01
N PRO A 10 -7.70 -20.45 -0.34
CA PRO A 10 -6.69 -21.02 -1.21
C PRO A 10 -5.38 -20.24 -1.04
N ARG A 11 -4.43 -20.84 -0.32
CA ARG A 11 -3.02 -20.44 -0.34
C ARG A 11 -2.40 -20.92 -1.65
N SER A 12 -2.27 -20.05 -2.63
CA SER A 12 -1.40 -20.34 -3.76
C SER A 12 -0.92 -19.06 -4.41
N TYR A 13 0.30 -18.64 -4.07
CA TYR A 13 1.05 -17.80 -5.00
C TYR A 13 2.50 -18.18 -5.21
N LEU A 14 3.04 -19.23 -4.59
CA LEU A 14 4.31 -19.74 -5.10
C LEU A 14 4.51 -21.24 -4.85
N ASP A 15 4.52 -22.05 -5.88
CA ASP A 15 5.12 -23.38 -5.86
C ASP A 15 5.71 -23.58 -7.27
N PRO A 16 6.98 -24.02 -7.42
CA PRO A 16 7.60 -24.29 -8.73
C PRO A 16 6.84 -25.32 -9.60
N PHE A 17 5.83 -26.01 -9.05
CA PHE A 17 4.84 -26.74 -9.83
C PHE A 17 3.65 -25.83 -10.13
N TYR A 18 3.61 -25.23 -11.32
CA TYR A 18 2.44 -24.51 -11.84
C TYR A 18 1.27 -25.49 -12.02
N THR A 19 0.59 -25.86 -10.93
CA THR A 19 -0.65 -26.62 -11.01
C THR A 19 -1.77 -25.65 -11.35
N TYR A 20 -2.48 -25.92 -12.44
CA TYR A 20 -3.66 -25.17 -12.85
C TYR A 20 -4.61 -25.01 -11.66
N THR A 21 -4.68 -23.81 -11.09
CA THR A 21 -5.59 -23.53 -9.99
C THR A 21 -6.98 -23.32 -10.56
N ARG A 22 -7.99 -23.88 -9.89
CA ARG A 22 -9.36 -23.64 -10.30
C ARG A 22 -9.65 -22.15 -10.16
N PRO A 23 -10.29 -21.50 -11.16
CA PRO A 23 -10.73 -20.12 -11.03
C PRO A 23 -11.51 -19.97 -9.73
N TYR A 24 -11.21 -18.93 -8.96
CA TYR A 24 -11.99 -18.61 -7.77
C TYR A 24 -13.41 -18.26 -8.19
N VAL A 25 -14.38 -19.04 -7.70
CA VAL A 25 -15.80 -18.76 -7.87
C VAL A 25 -16.34 -18.29 -6.52
N SER A 26 -16.83 -17.06 -6.48
CA SER A 26 -17.46 -16.51 -5.28
C SER A 26 -18.90 -16.99 -5.18
N ASP A 27 -19.25 -17.61 -4.04
CA ASP A 27 -20.64 -17.94 -3.71
C ASP A 27 -21.53 -16.68 -3.63
N ASN A 28 -20.93 -15.51 -3.35
CA ASN A 28 -21.60 -14.22 -3.19
C ASN A 28 -21.23 -13.23 -4.30
N THR A 29 -21.44 -13.63 -5.56
CA THR A 29 -21.15 -12.81 -6.74
C THR A 29 -21.88 -11.45 -6.71
N SER A 30 -23.10 -11.38 -6.15
CA SER A 30 -23.87 -10.14 -6.04
C SER A 30 -23.19 -9.08 -5.16
N VAL A 31 -22.65 -9.50 -4.01
CA VAL A 31 -21.92 -8.62 -3.08
C VAL A 31 -20.62 -8.13 -3.72
N MET A 32 -19.90 -9.03 -4.39
CA MET A 32 -18.66 -8.67 -5.10
C MET A 32 -18.92 -7.62 -6.19
N LEU A 33 -19.94 -7.83 -7.03
CA LEU A 33 -20.33 -6.86 -8.06
C LEU A 33 -20.74 -5.51 -7.47
N LYS A 34 -21.47 -5.51 -6.35
CA LYS A 34 -21.84 -4.29 -5.63
C LYS A 34 -20.60 -3.53 -5.15
N ASN A 35 -19.64 -4.23 -4.54
CA ASN A 35 -18.41 -3.62 -4.05
C ASN A 35 -17.55 -3.06 -5.18
N ILE A 36 -17.38 -3.81 -6.27
CA ILE A 36 -16.64 -3.34 -7.45
C ILE A 36 -17.28 -2.08 -8.03
N LYS A 37 -18.61 -2.08 -8.22
CA LYS A 37 -19.33 -0.90 -8.70
C LYS A 37 -19.14 0.28 -7.76
N TYR A 38 -19.22 0.06 -6.45
CA TYR A 38 -18.97 1.08 -5.45
C TYR A 38 -17.55 1.66 -5.58
N PHE A 39 -16.52 0.81 -5.69
CA PHE A 39 -15.14 1.25 -5.86
C PHE A 39 -14.93 2.06 -7.13
N ILE A 40 -15.41 1.57 -8.28
CA ILE A 40 -15.31 2.29 -9.56
C ILE A 40 -16.02 3.64 -9.46
N SER A 41 -17.25 3.66 -8.92
CA SER A 41 -18.01 4.90 -8.79
C SER A 41 -17.39 5.89 -7.81
N SER A 42 -16.65 5.42 -6.81
CA SER A 42 -15.98 6.27 -5.82
C SER A 42 -14.69 6.85 -6.40
N LEU A 43 -13.91 6.03 -7.12
CA LEU A 43 -12.70 6.46 -7.84
C LEU A 43 -13.01 7.54 -8.88
N GLN A 44 -14.12 7.41 -9.62
CA GLN A 44 -14.57 8.41 -10.60
C GLN A 44 -14.90 9.78 -10.02
N LYS A 45 -15.12 9.91 -8.70
CA LYS A 45 -15.40 11.18 -8.03
C LYS A 45 -14.13 11.96 -7.67
N THR A 46 -12.96 11.31 -7.74
CA THR A 46 -11.68 11.96 -7.46
C THR A 46 -11.23 12.84 -8.61
N ASN A 47 -10.24 13.69 -8.36
CA ASN A 47 -9.51 14.36 -9.42
C ASN A 47 -8.92 13.33 -10.40
N HIS A 48 -8.99 13.64 -11.71
CA HIS A 48 -8.47 12.80 -12.79
C HIS A 48 -7.02 12.33 -12.57
N GLU A 49 -6.15 13.19 -12.04
CA GLU A 49 -4.76 12.80 -11.75
C GLU A 49 -4.69 11.73 -10.66
N TYR A 50 -5.43 11.92 -9.55
CA TYR A 50 -5.50 10.96 -8.45
C TYR A 50 -6.07 9.61 -8.92
N TYR A 51 -7.17 9.67 -9.69
CA TYR A 51 -7.76 8.51 -10.34
C TYR A 51 -6.75 7.75 -11.20
N SER A 52 -5.99 8.46 -12.05
CA SER A 52 -4.99 7.85 -12.93
C SER A 52 -3.91 7.15 -12.12
N ILE A 53 -3.40 7.77 -11.07
CA ILE A 53 -2.33 7.19 -10.25
C ILE A 53 -2.80 5.92 -9.53
N LEU A 54 -4.00 5.92 -8.95
CA LEU A 54 -4.55 4.72 -8.31
C LEU A 54 -4.85 3.61 -9.34
N SER A 55 -5.36 3.96 -10.51
CA SER A 55 -5.65 2.98 -11.57
C SER A 55 -4.36 2.38 -12.15
N ASP A 56 -3.36 3.22 -12.44
CA ASP A 56 -2.07 2.80 -12.98
C ASP A 56 -1.27 1.97 -11.98
N SER A 57 -1.33 2.34 -10.70
CA SER A 57 -0.68 1.57 -9.63
C SER A 57 -1.33 0.19 -9.46
N LEU A 58 -2.66 0.10 -9.50
CA LEU A 58 -3.38 -1.18 -9.47
C LEU A 58 -3.05 -2.04 -10.69
N LEU A 59 -2.99 -1.46 -11.89
CA LEU A 59 -2.60 -2.18 -13.10
C LEU A 59 -1.16 -2.69 -13.02
N LYS A 60 -0.22 -1.88 -12.52
CA LYS A 60 1.17 -2.30 -12.27
C LYS A 60 1.22 -3.44 -11.27
N TYR A 61 0.43 -3.36 -10.19
CA TYR A 61 0.33 -4.40 -9.17
C TYR A 61 -0.17 -5.71 -9.78
N VAL A 62 -1.29 -5.71 -10.49
CA VAL A 62 -1.84 -6.93 -11.12
C VAL A 62 -0.82 -7.54 -12.08
N ARG A 63 -0.25 -6.72 -12.99
CA ARG A 63 0.77 -7.18 -13.94
C ARG A 63 2.04 -7.69 -13.27
N ALA A 64 2.39 -7.20 -12.09
CA ALA A 64 3.52 -7.71 -11.33
C ALA A 64 3.27 -9.16 -10.87
N PHE A 65 2.05 -9.47 -10.45
CA PHE A 65 1.68 -10.81 -9.97
C PHE A 65 1.23 -11.78 -11.06
N ASP A 66 1.05 -11.29 -12.28
CA ASP A 66 0.95 -12.13 -13.48
C ASP A 66 2.32 -12.68 -13.92
N GLU A 67 3.44 -12.14 -13.41
CA GLU A 67 4.79 -12.61 -13.72
C GLU A 67 5.10 -13.95 -13.08
N GLN A 68 5.83 -14.80 -13.81
CA GLN A 68 6.26 -16.11 -13.32
C GLN A 68 7.47 -16.01 -12.39
N ASN A 69 8.42 -15.11 -12.71
CA ASN A 69 9.63 -14.95 -11.92
C ASN A 69 9.36 -14.12 -10.67
N HIS A 70 9.66 -14.69 -9.50
CA HIS A 70 9.34 -14.07 -8.22
C HIS A 70 10.20 -12.86 -7.89
N ASN A 71 11.44 -12.78 -8.38
CA ASN A 71 12.28 -11.60 -8.25
C ASN A 71 11.74 -10.44 -9.08
N VAL A 72 11.33 -10.71 -10.32
CA VAL A 72 10.68 -9.72 -11.20
C VAL A 72 9.37 -9.23 -10.57
N THR A 73 8.60 -10.16 -10.00
CA THR A 73 7.38 -9.85 -9.24
C THR A 73 7.69 -8.88 -8.10
N THR A 74 8.72 -9.15 -7.28
CA THR A 74 9.11 -8.27 -6.16
C THR A 74 9.41 -6.85 -6.65
N ILE A 75 10.22 -6.70 -7.70
CA ILE A 75 10.61 -5.39 -8.23
C ILE A 75 9.39 -4.62 -8.77
N ARG A 76 8.54 -5.29 -9.56
CA ARG A 76 7.37 -4.63 -10.16
C ARG A 76 6.27 -4.32 -9.15
N ALA A 77 6.06 -5.20 -8.18
CA ALA A 77 5.10 -4.98 -7.10
C ALA A 77 5.55 -3.83 -6.19
N TRP A 78 6.86 -3.73 -5.92
CA TRP A 78 7.45 -2.57 -5.23
C TRP A 78 7.25 -1.28 -6.03
N ALA A 79 7.46 -1.30 -7.34
CA ALA A 79 7.22 -0.13 -8.21
C ALA A 79 5.73 0.31 -8.22
N ALA A 80 4.80 -0.64 -8.06
CA ALA A 80 3.39 -0.32 -7.89
C ALA A 80 3.13 0.42 -6.56
N LEU A 81 3.75 -0.04 -5.46
CA LEU A 81 3.69 0.63 -4.16
C LEU A 81 4.32 2.03 -4.20
N GLU A 82 5.50 2.16 -4.83
CA GLU A 82 6.21 3.42 -5.06
C GLU A 82 5.33 4.45 -5.77
N SER A 83 4.57 4.03 -6.77
CA SER A 83 3.75 4.95 -7.56
C SER A 83 2.65 5.66 -6.76
N ILE A 84 2.24 5.08 -5.62
CA ILE A 84 1.30 5.68 -4.67
C ILE A 84 2.08 6.42 -3.58
N ALA A 85 2.92 5.68 -2.84
CA ALA A 85 3.54 6.15 -1.61
C ALA A 85 4.68 7.14 -1.80
N ALA A 86 5.23 7.29 -3.01
CA ALA A 86 6.33 8.20 -3.33
C ALA A 86 6.08 8.92 -4.66
N HIS A 87 4.83 9.28 -4.93
CA HIS A 87 4.45 9.97 -6.16
C HIS A 87 5.29 11.26 -6.34
N LYS A 88 5.92 11.41 -7.52
CA LYS A 88 6.83 12.53 -7.87
C LYS A 88 8.06 12.70 -6.97
N GLU A 89 8.35 11.75 -6.08
CA GLU A 89 9.54 11.80 -5.23
C GLU A 89 10.70 11.04 -5.87
N SER A 90 11.90 11.62 -5.75
CA SER A 90 13.13 10.98 -6.22
C SER A 90 13.69 9.94 -5.24
N ASN A 91 13.24 9.96 -3.99
CA ASN A 91 13.71 9.08 -2.92
C ASN A 91 12.58 8.18 -2.42
N SER A 92 12.90 6.90 -2.21
CA SER A 92 12.00 5.85 -1.72
C SER A 92 11.91 5.78 -0.18
N ASP A 93 12.66 6.60 0.55
CA ASP A 93 12.66 6.63 2.03
C ASP A 93 11.28 6.94 2.64
N SER A 94 10.41 7.65 1.93
CA SER A 94 9.07 7.99 2.41
C SER A 94 8.12 6.78 2.46
N ILE A 95 8.38 5.75 1.67
CA ILE A 95 7.48 4.60 1.50
C ILE A 95 7.32 3.82 2.80
N SER A 96 8.44 3.52 3.46
CA SER A 96 8.43 2.76 4.72
C SER A 96 7.66 3.51 5.80
N ARG A 97 7.88 4.83 5.92
CA ARG A 97 7.16 5.67 6.88
C ARG A 97 5.67 5.73 6.58
N ARG A 98 5.28 6.02 5.33
CA ARG A 98 3.87 6.21 4.94
C ARG A 98 3.07 4.92 5.00
N CYS A 99 3.66 3.80 4.61
CA CYS A 99 3.00 2.49 4.73
C CYS A 99 2.90 2.06 6.19
N ALA A 100 3.94 2.31 7.01
CA ALA A 100 3.91 1.98 8.44
C ALA A 100 2.93 2.84 9.24
N PHE A 101 2.65 4.08 8.79
CA PHE A 101 1.69 4.99 9.43
C PHE A 101 0.30 4.39 9.60
N LEU A 102 -0.09 3.43 8.75
CA LEU A 102 -1.39 2.77 8.79
C LEU A 102 -1.57 1.81 9.97
N TYR A 103 -0.54 1.58 10.79
CA TYR A 103 -0.53 0.60 11.85
C TYR A 103 -0.20 1.21 13.20
N GLU A 104 -0.78 0.62 14.26
CA GLU A 104 -0.47 0.98 15.65
C GLU A 104 0.99 0.67 15.98
N ASP A 105 1.48 -0.51 15.57
CA ASP A 105 2.89 -0.92 15.73
C ASP A 105 3.80 -0.32 14.64
N TYR A 106 3.80 1.01 14.54
CA TYR A 106 4.51 1.78 13.50
C TYR A 106 5.97 1.33 13.28
N GLU A 107 6.77 1.26 14.34
CA GLU A 107 8.20 0.94 14.22
C GLU A 107 8.42 -0.51 13.71
N TYR A 108 7.56 -1.45 14.11
CA TYR A 108 7.63 -2.83 13.64
C TYR A 108 7.37 -2.92 12.14
N HIS A 109 6.27 -2.32 11.66
CA HIS A 109 5.94 -2.35 10.24
C HIS A 109 6.97 -1.59 9.40
N LYS A 110 7.51 -0.49 9.91
CA LYS A 110 8.58 0.27 9.25
C LYS A 110 9.81 -0.59 9.01
N ILE A 111 10.25 -1.36 10.01
CA ILE A 111 11.41 -2.27 9.88
C ILE A 111 11.15 -3.34 8.80
N ILE A 112 9.95 -3.92 8.76
CA ILE A 112 9.60 -4.90 7.73
C ILE A 112 9.71 -4.28 6.33
N ILE A 113 9.12 -3.09 6.13
CA ILE A 113 9.11 -2.44 4.82
C ILE A 113 10.53 -2.02 4.39
N GLU A 114 11.36 -1.57 5.33
CA GLU A 114 12.78 -1.31 5.07
C GLU A 114 13.52 -2.58 4.64
N CYS A 115 13.26 -3.71 5.28
CA CYS A 115 13.83 -4.99 4.86
C CYS A 115 13.39 -5.35 3.42
N LEU A 116 12.12 -5.14 3.06
CA LEU A 116 11.63 -5.34 1.69
C LEU A 116 12.36 -4.45 0.69
N ARG A 117 12.64 -3.19 1.06
CA ARG A 117 13.39 -2.24 0.24
C ARG A 117 14.82 -2.70 0.00
N GLU A 118 15.51 -3.14 1.05
CA GLU A 118 16.86 -3.69 0.95
C GLU A 118 16.91 -4.94 0.08
N GLN A 119 15.94 -5.85 0.25
CA GLN A 119 15.85 -7.07 -0.56
C GLN A 119 15.57 -6.76 -2.04
N ARG A 120 14.74 -5.75 -2.34
CA ARG A 120 14.59 -5.24 -3.71
C ARG A 120 15.92 -4.78 -4.29
N ASN A 121 16.68 -3.98 -3.53
CA ASN A 121 17.98 -3.47 -3.98
C ASN A 121 18.96 -4.61 -4.25
N LYS A 122 19.00 -5.64 -3.39
CA LYS A 122 19.83 -6.83 -3.62
C LYS A 122 19.38 -7.60 -4.86
N ASN A 123 18.09 -7.84 -5.05
CA ASN A 123 17.55 -8.58 -6.18
C ASN A 123 17.87 -7.92 -7.54
N VAL A 124 17.96 -6.59 -7.57
CA VAL A 124 18.42 -5.84 -8.77
C VAL A 124 19.89 -6.14 -9.10
N HIS A 125 20.69 -6.53 -8.10
CA HIS A 125 22.14 -6.75 -8.24
C HIS A 125 22.59 -8.22 -8.27
N SER A 126 21.82 -9.16 -7.70
CA SER A 126 22.28 -10.56 -7.50
C SER A 126 21.72 -11.59 -8.47
N GLY A 127 20.61 -11.34 -9.19
CA GLY A 127 20.06 -12.22 -10.23
C GLY A 127 19.58 -13.63 -9.80
N GLU A 128 19.91 -14.10 -8.59
CA GLU A 128 19.51 -15.41 -8.08
C GLU A 128 18.05 -15.43 -7.59
N GLU A 129 17.26 -16.42 -8.01
CA GLU A 129 15.93 -16.69 -7.45
C GLU A 129 16.05 -17.17 -6.01
N SER A 130 15.83 -16.25 -5.07
CA SER A 130 15.84 -16.55 -3.65
C SER A 130 14.48 -17.11 -3.21
N ARG A 131 14.49 -18.16 -2.39
CA ARG A 131 13.29 -18.69 -1.70
C ARG A 131 12.60 -17.60 -0.85
N GLU A 132 13.29 -16.52 -0.52
CA GLU A 132 12.79 -15.37 0.24
C GLU A 132 11.98 -14.41 -0.63
N ALA A 133 12.21 -14.38 -1.95
CA ALA A 133 11.42 -13.58 -2.91
C ALA A 133 9.93 -13.91 -2.77
N LYS A 134 9.62 -15.17 -2.46
CA LYS A 134 8.30 -15.65 -2.04
C LYS A 134 7.65 -14.82 -0.95
N ASN A 135 8.34 -14.78 0.17
CA ASN A 135 7.80 -14.19 1.38
C ASN A 135 7.72 -12.68 1.19
N ASN A 136 8.72 -12.09 0.53
CA ASN A 136 8.72 -10.68 0.17
C ASN A 136 7.52 -10.31 -0.69
N ASN A 137 7.18 -11.12 -1.68
CA ASN A 137 6.00 -10.92 -2.52
C ASN A 137 4.71 -10.87 -1.70
N PHE A 138 4.50 -11.79 -0.76
CA PHE A 138 3.33 -11.75 0.12
C PHE A 138 3.30 -10.51 1.01
N GLN A 139 4.46 -10.08 1.54
CA GLN A 139 4.53 -8.88 2.35
C GLN A 139 4.22 -7.62 1.52
N ILE A 140 4.77 -7.49 0.31
CA ILE A 140 4.46 -6.38 -0.60
C ILE A 140 2.97 -6.39 -0.96
N GLN A 141 2.37 -7.57 -1.21
CA GLN A 141 0.92 -7.67 -1.44
C GLN A 141 0.12 -7.11 -0.27
N TYR A 142 0.52 -7.45 0.96
CA TYR A 142 -0.14 -6.96 2.16
C TYR A 142 -0.08 -5.44 2.26
N TYR A 143 1.12 -4.85 2.21
CA TYR A 143 1.28 -3.40 2.33
C TYR A 143 0.66 -2.61 1.17
N PHE A 144 0.74 -3.13 -0.06
CA PHE A 144 0.07 -2.51 -1.21
C PHE A 144 -1.44 -2.47 -1.01
N LYS A 145 -2.06 -3.57 -0.57
CA LYS A 145 -3.51 -3.62 -0.33
C LYS A 145 -3.93 -2.63 0.74
N GLU A 146 -3.22 -2.59 1.87
CA GLU A 146 -3.55 -1.69 2.97
C GLU A 146 -3.42 -0.22 2.56
N LEU A 147 -2.34 0.14 1.85
CA LEU A 147 -2.17 1.49 1.32
C LEU A 147 -3.25 1.82 0.28
N PHE A 148 -3.51 0.91 -0.66
CA PHE A 148 -4.54 1.13 -1.68
C PHE A 148 -5.92 1.31 -1.06
N PHE A 149 -6.30 0.45 -0.11
CA PHE A 149 -7.58 0.57 0.58
C PHE A 149 -7.67 1.81 1.45
N PHE A 150 -6.59 2.25 2.08
CA PHE A 150 -6.56 3.55 2.77
C PHE A 150 -7.03 4.67 1.83
N HIS A 151 -6.46 4.76 0.62
CA HIS A 151 -6.87 5.77 -0.36
C HIS A 151 -8.34 5.62 -0.75
N ILE A 152 -8.81 4.40 -1.01
CA ILE A 152 -10.20 4.13 -1.39
C ILE A 152 -11.21 4.48 -0.27
N GLN A 153 -10.87 4.18 0.98
CA GLN A 153 -11.74 4.42 2.13
C GLN A 153 -11.84 5.91 2.50
N HIS A 154 -10.80 6.67 2.20
CA HIS A 154 -10.71 8.11 2.49
C HIS A 154 -10.89 8.97 1.23
N LEU A 155 -11.54 8.42 0.19
CA LEU A 155 -11.86 9.18 -1.02
C LEU A 155 -12.75 10.38 -0.69
N GLY A 156 -12.32 11.55 -1.13
CA GLY A 156 -12.99 12.82 -0.84
C GLY A 156 -12.43 13.57 0.38
N ASN A 157 -11.60 12.93 1.21
CA ASN A 157 -10.88 13.63 2.29
C ASN A 157 -9.65 14.39 1.79
N PHE A 158 -9.14 14.02 0.61
CA PHE A 158 -7.94 14.58 0.01
C PHE A 158 -8.22 14.96 -1.45
N ASN A 159 -7.69 16.10 -1.89
CA ASN A 159 -7.82 16.63 -3.25
C ASN A 159 -6.76 16.07 -4.21
N SER A 160 -5.62 15.62 -3.67
CA SER A 160 -4.53 15.02 -4.42
C SER A 160 -3.85 13.88 -3.65
N ILE A 161 -3.06 13.08 -4.36
CA ILE A 161 -2.25 12.04 -3.73
C ILE A 161 -1.17 12.66 -2.83
N ASP A 162 -0.65 13.82 -3.21
CA ASP A 162 0.39 14.54 -2.45
C ASP A 162 -0.17 15.00 -1.08
N GLU A 163 -1.43 15.43 -1.04
CA GLU A 163 -2.12 15.79 0.20
C GLU A 163 -2.31 14.56 1.11
N ALA A 164 -2.73 13.43 0.53
CA ALA A 164 -2.84 12.17 1.28
C ALA A 164 -1.47 11.68 1.79
N ASN A 165 -0.43 11.80 0.98
CA ASN A 165 0.95 11.45 1.36
C ASN A 165 1.49 12.35 2.46
N ALA A 166 1.17 13.65 2.44
CA ALA A 166 1.50 14.58 3.52
C ALA A 166 0.78 14.22 4.83
N PHE A 167 -0.46 13.71 4.75
CA PHE A 167 -1.15 13.17 5.93
C PHE A 167 -0.44 11.93 6.48
N LEU A 168 -0.02 11.00 5.61
CA LEU A 168 0.74 9.80 6.00
C LEU A 168 2.16 10.12 6.52
N ASP A 169 2.65 11.34 6.31
CA ASP A 169 3.91 11.83 6.87
C ASP A 169 3.77 12.42 8.27
N MET A 170 2.54 12.53 8.79
CA MET A 170 2.31 13.08 10.12
C MET A 170 2.89 12.18 11.21
N PRO A 171 3.20 12.74 12.39
CA PRO A 171 3.60 11.94 13.54
C PRO A 171 2.50 10.97 13.98
N THR A 172 2.90 9.77 14.40
CA THR A 172 1.97 8.77 14.97
C THR A 172 1.70 8.99 16.45
N LYS A 173 2.62 9.67 17.17
CA LYS A 173 2.50 9.90 18.62
C LYS A 173 1.61 11.10 18.92
N LYS A 174 0.65 10.90 19.83
CA LYS A 174 -0.28 11.95 20.29
C LYS A 174 0.42 13.20 20.82
N ASP A 175 1.52 13.04 21.54
CA ASP A 175 2.26 14.17 22.11
C ASP A 175 2.89 15.04 21.02
N GLU A 176 3.42 14.41 19.96
CA GLU A 176 3.99 15.10 18.81
C GLU A 176 2.91 15.84 18.01
N LEU A 177 1.77 15.19 17.77
CA LEU A 177 0.60 15.82 17.14
C LEU A 177 0.09 17.02 17.95
N THR A 178 0.00 16.87 19.27
CA THR A 178 -0.43 17.95 20.18
C THR A 178 0.57 19.11 20.17
N ALA A 179 1.87 18.83 20.11
CA ALA A 179 2.91 19.84 19.98
C ALA A 179 2.82 20.58 18.65
N GLN A 180 2.56 19.89 17.54
CA GLN A 180 2.34 20.51 16.23
C GLN A 180 1.08 21.39 16.24
N LEU A 181 -0.03 20.93 16.80
CA LEU A 181 -1.26 21.71 16.92
C LEU A 181 -1.03 23.00 17.72
N LYS A 182 -0.29 22.94 18.84
CA LYS A 182 0.09 24.13 19.60
C LYS A 182 0.91 25.13 18.78
N LYS A 183 1.83 24.66 17.95
CA LYS A 183 2.63 25.52 17.03
C LYS A 183 1.73 26.20 16.00
N ILE A 184 0.82 25.45 15.38
CA ILE A 184 -0.14 25.97 14.39
C ILE A 184 -1.03 27.04 15.03
N ASN A 185 -1.60 26.77 16.21
CA ASN A 185 -2.44 27.74 16.92
C ASN A 185 -1.69 29.04 17.25
N LYS A 186 -0.44 28.94 17.69
CA LYS A 186 0.42 30.13 17.90
C LYS A 186 0.64 30.93 16.62
N CYS A 187 0.90 30.25 15.49
CA CYS A 187 1.04 30.91 14.19
C CYS A 187 -0.26 31.61 13.76
N MET A 188 -1.42 30.98 13.96
CA MET A 188 -2.73 31.55 13.63
C MET A 188 -3.03 32.80 14.48
N GLN A 189 -2.70 32.77 15.76
CA GLN A 189 -2.78 33.92 16.66
C GLN A 189 -1.85 35.05 16.22
N PHE A 190 -0.59 34.75 15.91
CA PHE A 190 0.38 35.75 15.43
C PHE A 190 -0.07 36.42 14.13
N ARG A 191 -0.77 35.70 13.24
CA ARG A 191 -1.30 36.21 11.97
C ARG A 191 -2.70 36.83 12.07
N ASN A 192 -3.28 36.91 13.27
CA ASN A 192 -4.63 37.43 13.53
C ASN A 192 -5.76 36.70 12.77
N TYR A 193 -5.58 35.41 12.45
CA TYR A 193 -6.61 34.61 11.80
C TYR A 193 -7.67 34.07 12.77
N THR A 194 -7.30 33.90 14.04
CA THR A 194 -8.25 33.68 15.14
C THR A 194 -8.49 35.01 15.83
N ARG A 195 -9.65 35.65 15.57
CA ARG A 195 -10.19 36.65 16.50
C ARG A 195 -10.65 35.90 17.75
N THR A 196 -10.15 36.37 18.90
CA THR A 196 -10.44 35.94 20.28
C THR A 196 -11.80 35.34 20.50
#